data_AF-A0A3B9J730-F1
#
_entry.id   AF-A0A3B9J730-F1
#
_cell.length_a   1.000
_cell.length_b   1.000
_cell.length_c   1.000
_cell.angle_alpha   90.00
_cell.angle_beta   90.00
_cell.angle_gamma   90.00
#
_symmetry.space_group_name_H-M   'P 1'
#
loop_
_entity.id
_entity.type
_entity.pdbx_description
1 polymer ?
#
loop_
_entity_poly.entity_id
_entity_poly.type
_entity_poly.pdbx_seq_one_letter_code
_entity_poly.pdbx_strand_id
1 'polypeptide(L)'
;WPAPTVIYGYGAYEIGIPAAFSSARLSLLDRGVIFAIAHVRGGGELGRNWYEQGRLELKQNTFSDFGSCRDHLVREGWSDPNRIVARGGSAGGLLMGAMVNQRPEAFCGVIA
;
A
#
# COMPACT_ATOMS: atom_id res chain seq x y z
N TRP A 1 11.52 7.92 -16.34
CA TRP A 1 10.10 7.95 -16.77
C TRP A 1 9.29 7.10 -15.81
N PRO A 2 8.01 7.44 -15.55
CA PRO A 2 7.19 6.78 -14.55
C PRO A 2 7.21 5.26 -14.74
N ALA A 3 7.43 4.51 -13.66
CA ALA A 3 7.73 3.09 -13.71
C ALA A 3 6.54 2.22 -13.27
N PRO A 4 6.48 0.95 -13.70
CA PRO A 4 5.57 -0.02 -13.12
C PRO A 4 5.82 -0.11 -11.62
N THR A 5 4.77 -0.19 -10.82
CA THR A 5 4.91 -0.10 -9.37
C THR A 5 4.11 -1.19 -8.67
N VAL A 6 4.72 -1.82 -7.68
CA VAL A 6 4.03 -2.64 -6.68
C VAL A 6 4.00 -1.85 -5.38
N ILE A 7 2.81 -1.51 -4.91
CA ILE A 7 2.61 -0.84 -3.62
C ILE A 7 2.07 -1.85 -2.60
N TYR A 8 2.76 -1.98 -1.47
CA TYR A 8 2.41 -2.89 -0.38
C TYR A 8 1.80 -2.13 0.81
N GLY A 9 0.74 -2.67 1.40
CA GLY A 9 0.10 -2.11 2.60
C GLY A 9 -0.41 -3.17 3.58
N TYR A 10 -0.51 -2.80 4.86
CA TYR A 10 -1.04 -3.66 5.93
C TYR A 10 -1.99 -2.89 6.87
N GLY A 11 -1.47 -1.92 7.62
CA GLY A 11 -2.27 -0.97 8.38
C GLY A 11 -3.16 -1.57 9.47
N ALA A 12 -2.68 -2.58 10.21
CA ALA A 12 -3.46 -3.22 11.27
C ALA A 12 -2.60 -3.68 12.44
N TYR A 13 -3.27 -3.90 13.57
CA TYR A 13 -2.71 -4.48 14.80
C TYR A 13 -1.51 -3.74 15.39
N GLU A 14 -1.37 -2.45 15.10
CA GLU A 14 -0.21 -1.65 15.55
C GLU A 14 1.12 -2.20 14.99
N ILE A 15 1.06 -3.04 13.96
CA ILE A 15 2.24 -3.59 13.30
C ILE A 15 2.81 -2.52 12.38
N GLY A 16 4.03 -2.08 12.67
CA GLY A 16 4.83 -1.27 11.77
C GLY A 16 5.51 -2.14 10.70
N ILE A 17 5.54 -1.69 9.45
CA ILE A 17 6.19 -2.44 8.37
C ILE A 17 7.65 -1.99 8.21
N PRO A 18 8.65 -2.82 8.56
CA PRO A 18 10.06 -2.41 8.48
C PRO A 18 10.57 -2.39 7.03
N ALA A 19 11.61 -1.58 6.81
CA ALA A 19 12.46 -1.69 5.63
C ALA A 19 13.35 -2.94 5.72
N ALA A 20 12.76 -4.11 5.45
CA ALA A 20 13.45 -5.39 5.52
C ALA A 20 13.88 -5.88 4.12
N PHE A 21 15.00 -6.60 4.06
CA PHE A 21 15.46 -7.29 2.85
C PHE A 21 14.47 -8.38 2.41
N SER A 22 14.32 -8.56 1.10
CA SER A 22 13.56 -9.66 0.52
C SER A 22 14.13 -9.99 -0.86
N SER A 23 14.68 -11.19 -1.02
CA SER A 23 15.21 -11.68 -2.30
C SER A 23 14.15 -11.69 -3.40
N ALA A 24 12.89 -11.96 -3.04
CA ALA A 24 11.75 -11.93 -3.96
C ALA A 24 11.52 -10.56 -4.62
N ARG A 25 11.99 -9.45 -4.02
CA ARG A 25 11.87 -8.12 -4.60
C ARG A 25 12.95 -7.82 -5.63
N LEU A 26 14.11 -8.48 -5.59
CA LEU A 26 15.23 -8.20 -6.49
C LEU A 26 14.85 -8.37 -7.95
N SER A 27 14.15 -9.45 -8.30
CA SER A 27 13.67 -9.69 -9.67
C SER A 27 12.76 -8.56 -10.19
N LEU A 28 11.97 -7.92 -9.32
CA LEU A 28 11.14 -6.78 -9.69
C LEU A 28 12.02 -5.54 -9.96
N LEU A 29 12.94 -5.25 -9.06
CA LEU A 29 13.84 -4.11 -9.16
C LEU A 29 14.72 -4.18 -10.42
N ASP A 30 15.26 -5.37 -10.74
CA ASP A 30 16.08 -5.60 -11.93
C ASP A 30 15.31 -5.33 -13.24
N ARG A 31 13.98 -5.47 -13.21
CA ARG A 31 13.08 -5.19 -14.34
C ARG A 31 12.61 -3.74 -14.37
N GLY A 32 13.15 -2.88 -13.50
CA GLY A 32 12.79 -1.47 -13.39
C GLY A 32 11.45 -1.21 -12.70
N VAL A 33 10.94 -2.17 -11.92
CA VAL A 33 9.70 -2.00 -11.13
C VAL A 33 10.04 -1.28 -9.82
N ILE A 34 9.22 -0.29 -9.44
CA ILE A 34 9.29 0.33 -8.11
C ILE A 34 8.54 -0.55 -7.11
N PHE A 35 9.15 -0.80 -5.96
CA PHE A 35 8.47 -1.40 -4.81
C PHE A 35 8.28 -0.35 -3.71
N ALA A 36 7.03 -0.01 -3.41
CA ALA A 36 6.68 0.98 -2.39
C ALA A 36 6.02 0.31 -1.18
N ILE A 37 6.32 0.80 0.02
CA ILE A 37 5.67 0.39 1.27
C ILE A 37 4.84 1.58 1.76
N ALA A 38 3.53 1.38 1.89
CA ALA A 38 2.61 2.38 2.41
C ALA A 38 2.42 2.18 3.92
N HIS A 39 3.02 3.08 4.71
CA HIS A 39 2.85 3.15 6.17
C HIS A 39 1.57 3.89 6.54
N VAL A 40 0.44 3.19 6.41
CA VAL A 40 -0.91 3.74 6.61
C VAL A 40 -1.35 3.65 8.08
N ARG A 41 -2.32 4.47 8.49
CA ARG A 41 -2.92 4.38 9.83
C ARG A 41 -3.47 2.99 10.13
N GLY A 42 -3.48 2.64 11.41
CA GLY A 42 -3.73 1.27 11.89
C GLY A 42 -2.44 0.44 12.02
N GLY A 43 -1.32 0.90 11.45
CA GLY A 43 0.02 0.44 11.80
C GLY A 43 0.58 1.13 13.05
N GLY A 44 1.82 0.80 13.41
CA GLY A 44 2.50 1.31 14.61
C GLY A 44 3.56 2.37 14.35
N GLU A 45 3.70 2.86 13.11
CA GLU A 45 4.85 3.66 12.67
C GLU A 45 5.00 4.98 13.41
N LEU A 46 3.88 5.61 13.81
CA LEU A 46 3.86 6.86 14.58
C LEU A 46 3.26 6.66 15.99
N GLY A 47 3.38 5.44 16.53
CA GLY A 47 2.92 5.07 17.87
C GLY A 47 1.42 4.89 18.00
N ARG A 48 0.93 4.82 19.24
CA ARG A 48 -0.41 4.34 19.57
C ARG A 48 -1.55 5.12 18.90
N ASN A 49 -1.42 6.44 18.81
CA ASN A 49 -2.44 7.27 18.17
C ASN A 49 -2.58 6.94 16.67
N TRP A 50 -1.49 6.59 15.98
CA TRP A 50 -1.52 6.17 14.58
C TRP A 50 -2.32 4.89 14.38
N TYR A 51 -2.19 3.95 15.32
CA TYR A 51 -2.97 2.72 15.34
C TYR A 51 -4.46 2.98 15.61
N GLU A 52 -4.76 3.77 16.64
CA GLU A 52 -6.14 4.05 17.05
C GLU A 52 -6.94 4.77 15.96
N GLN A 53 -6.27 5.65 15.20
CA GLN A 53 -6.86 6.36 14.07
C GLN A 53 -7.09 5.49 12.82
N GLY A 54 -6.79 4.19 12.84
CA GLY A 54 -6.99 3.26 11.72
C GLY A 54 -7.62 1.92 12.10
N ARG A 55 -8.44 1.88 13.15
CA ARG A 55 -9.13 0.66 13.61
C ARG A 55 -10.61 0.90 13.95
N LEU A 56 -11.38 -0.18 14.03
CA LEU A 56 -12.82 -0.16 14.33
C LEU A 56 -13.57 0.79 13.39
N GLU A 57 -14.41 1.69 13.90
CA GLU A 57 -15.16 2.67 13.12
C GLU A 57 -14.24 3.61 12.30
N LEU A 58 -12.98 3.77 12.70
CA LEU A 58 -11.99 4.58 11.99
C LEU A 58 -11.23 3.79 10.91
N LYS A 59 -11.62 2.54 10.61
CA LYS A 59 -10.87 1.68 9.67
C LYS A 59 -10.80 2.25 8.26
N GLN A 60 -11.79 3.06 7.86
CA GLN A 60 -11.79 3.74 6.57
C GLN A 60 -10.56 4.64 6.37
N ASN A 61 -9.97 5.18 7.45
CA ASN A 61 -8.74 5.96 7.37
C ASN A 61 -7.57 5.17 6.78
N THR A 62 -7.41 3.89 7.15
CA THR A 62 -6.40 3.00 6.57
C THR A 62 -6.54 2.90 5.06
N PHE A 63 -7.79 2.78 4.58
CA PHE A 63 -8.12 2.61 3.17
C PHE A 63 -7.86 3.91 2.39
N SER A 64 -8.30 5.04 2.95
CA SER A 64 -8.05 6.37 2.38
C SER A 64 -6.55 6.67 2.29
N ASP A 65 -5.79 6.38 3.34
CA ASP A 65 -4.33 6.59 3.37
C ASP A 65 -3.64 5.79 2.25
N PHE A 66 -4.02 4.52 2.07
CA PHE A 66 -3.42 3.69 1.04
C PHE A 66 -3.67 4.24 -0.38
N GLY A 67 -4.90 4.69 -0.63
CA GLY A 67 -5.24 5.40 -1.88
C GLY A 67 -4.43 6.68 -2.06
N SER A 68 -4.27 7.48 -1.00
CA SER A 68 -3.45 8.69 -1.02
C SER A 68 -1.96 8.40 -1.29
N CYS A 69 -1.41 7.32 -0.73
CA CYS A 69 -0.04 6.89 -1.03
C CYS A 69 0.11 6.54 -2.52
N ARG A 70 -0.84 5.81 -3.11
CA ARG A 70 -0.85 5.53 -4.55
C ARG A 70 -0.89 6.82 -5.37
N ASP A 71 -1.80 7.74 -5.04
CA ASP A 71 -1.97 8.98 -5.81
C ASP A 71 -0.75 9.90 -5.67
N HIS A 72 -0.09 9.90 -4.52
CA HIS A 72 1.17 10.60 -4.32
C HIS A 72 2.28 10.08 -5.26
N LEU A 73 2.45 8.75 -5.36
CA LEU A 73 3.47 8.16 -6.24
C LEU A 73 3.26 8.52 -7.72
N VAL A 74 2.00 8.58 -8.17
CA VAL A 74 1.65 9.04 -9.53
C VAL A 74 1.96 10.52 -9.70
N ARG A 75 1.51 11.35 -8.75
CA ARG A 75 1.64 12.81 -8.83
C ARG A 75 3.10 13.27 -8.86
N GLU A 76 3.97 12.61 -8.12
CA GLU A 76 5.41 12.88 -8.09
C GLU A 76 6.17 12.29 -9.30
N GLY A 77 5.48 11.58 -10.20
CA GLY A 77 6.08 11.02 -11.42
C GLY A 77 6.90 9.75 -11.21
N TRP A 78 6.84 9.13 -10.03
CA TRP A 78 7.48 7.85 -9.77
C TRP A 78 6.76 6.71 -10.49
N SER A 79 5.44 6.69 -10.40
CA SER A 79 4.62 5.57 -10.87
C SER A 79 3.79 5.92 -12.11
N ASP A 80 3.78 5.01 -13.09
CA ASP A 80 2.82 5.07 -14.19
C ASP A 80 1.42 4.73 -13.64
N PRO A 81 0.42 5.63 -13.76
CA PRO A 81 -0.91 5.43 -13.19
C PRO A 81 -1.64 4.20 -13.71
N ASN A 82 -1.29 3.70 -14.91
CA ASN A 82 -1.91 2.53 -15.53
C ASN A 82 -1.17 1.23 -15.22
N ARG A 83 -0.05 1.28 -14.47
CA ARG A 83 0.81 0.12 -14.21
C ARG A 83 1.15 -0.01 -12.72
N ILE A 84 0.13 0.13 -11.87
CA ILE A 84 0.25 -0.01 -10.41
C ILE A 84 -0.49 -1.27 -9.95
N VAL A 85 0.23 -2.14 -9.24
CA VAL A 85 -0.32 -3.33 -8.57
C VAL A 85 -0.37 -3.07 -7.07
N ALA A 86 -1.54 -3.29 -6.45
CA ALA A 86 -1.68 -3.27 -5.00
C ALA A 86 -1.42 -4.67 -4.41
N ARG A 87 -0.69 -4.73 -3.28
CA ARG A 87 -0.42 -5.98 -2.57
C ARG A 87 -0.64 -5.85 -1.08
N GLY A 88 -1.28 -6.84 -0.48
CA GLY A 88 -1.46 -6.97 0.97
C GLY A 88 -1.84 -8.41 1.32
N GLY A 89 -1.54 -8.87 2.53
CA GLY A 89 -1.94 -10.21 2.99
C GLY A 89 -2.47 -10.17 4.41
N SER A 90 -3.28 -11.16 4.82
CA SER A 90 -3.99 -11.15 6.12
C SER A 90 -4.86 -9.90 6.24
N ALA A 91 -4.69 -9.03 7.24
CA ALA A 91 -5.39 -7.75 7.31
C ALA A 91 -5.08 -6.82 6.11
N GLY A 92 -3.92 -6.97 5.48
CA GLY A 92 -3.61 -6.33 4.21
C GLY A 92 -4.49 -6.84 3.06
N GLY A 93 -4.95 -8.09 3.11
CA GLY A 93 -5.90 -8.65 2.14
C GLY A 93 -7.28 -8.00 2.26
N LEU A 94 -7.72 -7.67 3.48
CA LEU A 94 -8.91 -6.85 3.70
C LEU A 94 -8.74 -5.45 3.08
N LEU A 95 -7.58 -4.82 3.27
CA LEU A 95 -7.26 -3.53 2.62
C LEU A 95 -7.32 -3.64 1.09
N MET A 96 -6.78 -4.71 0.50
CA MET A 96 -6.89 -4.98 -0.93
C MET A 96 -8.35 -5.13 -1.38
N GLY A 97 -9.15 -5.88 -0.62
CA GLY A 97 -10.59 -6.03 -0.85
C GLY A 97 -11.32 -4.68 -0.82
N ALA A 98 -10.98 -3.80 0.11
CA ALA A 98 -11.54 -2.44 0.15
C ALA A 98 -11.14 -1.64 -1.11
N MET A 99 -9.88 -1.73 -1.55
CA MET A 99 -9.39 -0.99 -2.72
C MET A 99 -10.08 -1.40 -4.01
N VAL A 100 -10.28 -2.71 -4.27
CA VAL A 100 -10.97 -3.14 -5.50
C VAL A 100 -12.44 -2.71 -5.53
N ASN A 101 -13.09 -2.58 -4.38
CA ASN A 101 -14.49 -2.15 -4.30
C ASN A 101 -14.63 -0.61 -4.36
N GLN A 102 -13.76 0.11 -3.66
CA GLN A 102 -13.86 1.58 -3.53
C GLN A 102 -13.18 2.32 -4.69
N ARG A 103 -12.12 1.74 -5.28
CA ARG A 103 -11.32 2.34 -6.36
C ARG A 103 -10.94 1.30 -7.43
N PRO A 104 -11.92 0.68 -8.12
CA PRO A 104 -11.67 -0.42 -9.07
C PRO A 104 -10.69 -0.05 -10.19
N GLU A 105 -10.68 1.20 -10.64
CA GLU A 105 -9.82 1.68 -11.75
C GLU A 105 -8.42 2.12 -11.29
N ALA A 106 -8.12 2.13 -9.99
CA ALA A 106 -6.87 2.70 -9.48
C ALA A 106 -5.65 1.78 -9.64
N PHE A 107 -5.88 0.49 -9.89
CA PHE A 107 -4.84 -0.54 -9.94
C PHE A 107 -5.06 -1.48 -11.13
N CYS A 108 -3.99 -1.78 -11.87
CA CYS A 108 -4.04 -2.75 -12.98
C CYS A 108 -3.99 -4.21 -12.50
N GLY A 109 -3.82 -4.43 -11.20
CA GLY A 109 -3.83 -5.75 -10.57
C GLY A 109 -3.79 -5.64 -9.05
N VAL A 110 -4.32 -6.66 -8.38
CA VAL A 110 -4.35 -6.75 -6.91
C VAL A 110 -3.95 -8.16 -6.47
N ILE A 111 -3.08 -8.25 -5.47
CA ILE A 111 -2.65 -9.50 -4.83
C ILE A 111 -3.05 -9.42 -3.35
N ALA A 112 -4.02 -10.26 -2.95
CA ALA A 112 -4.63 -10.28 -1.62
C ALA A 112 -4.32 -11.56 -0.84
#